data_AF-A0A7J4FTI5-F1
#
_entry.id   AF-A0A7J4FTI5-F1
#
_cell.length_a   1.000
_cell.length_b   1.000
_cell.length_c   1.000
_cell.angle_alpha   90.00
_cell.angle_beta   90.00
_cell.angle_gamma   90.00
#
_symmetry.space_group_name_H-M   'P 1'
#
loop_
_entity.id
_entity.type
_entity.pdbx_description
1 polymer ?
#
loop_
_entity_poly.entity_id
_entity_poly.type
_entity_poly.pdbx_seq_one_letter_code
_entity_poly.pdbx_strand_id
1 'polypeptide(L)'
;MTLLPLKDWIIQVRREFHREPELSFKEFKTQEKIIKTLNDLGIDPEKIAETGVVATIHGSAQHPCIALRADIDALEVSEEPTALNRDYISENAGIMHACGHDGHIAIVLGAARILQEVRESLPGSVRLIFQPAEEEPPGGAVQVVEDGGLDGVDAIIGIHIFGYTDLGRIAFRPGRFMASSNVFSIKITGKGGHHSNPEECIDPILIASDFIRAINARVKSRIDPARYVLGIGRISGGAQFNRTPDEVDMLGSFRTFDDQDTETIERTIKQTLEALMDTYRKDGVADLPTYDLDLTHGYPVLVNDEAFTDAVGAALKKKFPEVDCEAEPIFGAEDFAFYLEKVPGTYILLGTRNVEKGILEGNHSSRFDIDEDVLITGTEILQTIVLDFLGGPDAYFRMKIETFPGSWTGAIDATAAVKELVLGVLREEGFEYDPAKDFDLDDIEKYYLQNRGIFYTGVLDGEIIGTSAVRRIDDEKCEIKRIYVRNDFRGKGFGRALFTWALKFAEENYSTVILKTDVRMGNAINMYRRNGFSVVKEEDEVMYFEKTGLRARL
;
A
#
# COMPACT_ATOMS: atom_id res chain seq x y z
N MET A 1 -22.47 -17.98 26.08
CA MET A 1 -23.32 -17.74 24.89
C MET A 1 -22.79 -18.64 23.79
N THR A 2 -23.61 -19.48 23.19
CA THR A 2 -23.21 -20.21 21.97
C THR A 2 -23.05 -19.15 20.87
N LEU A 3 -21.82 -18.98 20.37
CA LEU A 3 -21.57 -18.06 19.25
C LEU A 3 -22.36 -18.56 18.03
N LEU A 4 -22.95 -17.63 17.28
CA LEU A 4 -23.59 -17.95 16.00
C LEU A 4 -22.58 -18.64 15.06
N PRO A 5 -23.07 -19.47 14.11
CA PRO A 5 -22.26 -19.92 12.98
C PRO A 5 -21.52 -18.74 12.34
N LEU A 6 -20.28 -18.94 11.90
CA LEU A 6 -19.41 -17.85 11.44
C LEU A 6 -20.08 -16.96 10.38
N LYS A 7 -20.72 -17.58 9.37
CA LYS A 7 -21.44 -16.86 8.31
C LYS A 7 -22.53 -15.93 8.88
N ASP A 8 -23.40 -16.46 9.74
CA ASP A 8 -24.50 -15.68 10.32
C ASP A 8 -23.97 -14.55 11.23
N TRP A 9 -22.87 -14.80 11.94
CA TRP A 9 -22.21 -13.80 12.77
C TRP A 9 -21.63 -12.65 11.93
N ILE A 10 -20.93 -12.95 10.83
CA ILE A 10 -20.36 -11.91 9.95
C ILE A 10 -21.47 -11.04 9.36
N ILE A 11 -22.58 -11.65 8.92
CA ILE A 11 -23.75 -10.92 8.39
C ILE A 11 -24.34 -10.02 9.48
N GLN A 12 -24.51 -10.53 10.69
CA GLN A 12 -25.00 -9.72 11.81
C GLN A 12 -24.09 -8.52 12.06
N VAL A 13 -22.77 -8.75 12.14
CA VAL A 13 -21.77 -7.70 12.36
C VAL A 13 -21.83 -6.64 11.28
N ARG A 14 -21.84 -7.02 9.99
CA ARG A 14 -21.99 -6.09 8.86
C ARG A 14 -23.22 -5.21 9.04
N ARG A 15 -24.37 -5.81 9.32
CA ARG A 15 -25.65 -5.09 9.48
C ARG A 15 -25.65 -4.16 10.70
N GLU A 16 -24.90 -4.46 11.76
CA GLU A 16 -24.74 -3.56 12.92
C GLU A 16 -23.89 -2.33 12.60
N PHE A 17 -22.89 -2.46 11.72
CA PHE A 17 -22.15 -1.32 11.18
C PHE A 17 -22.99 -0.53 10.17
N HIS A 18 -23.69 -1.21 9.27
CA HIS A 18 -24.53 -0.57 8.23
C HIS A 18 -25.59 0.37 8.80
N ARG A 19 -26.19 0.04 9.96
CA ARG A 19 -27.22 0.87 10.60
C ARG A 19 -26.69 2.19 11.17
N GLU A 20 -25.44 2.26 11.59
CA GLU A 20 -24.89 3.48 12.21
C GLU A 20 -23.62 3.92 11.49
N PRO A 21 -23.72 4.29 10.19
CA PRO A 21 -22.58 4.73 9.41
C PRO A 21 -22.09 6.09 9.91
N GLU A 22 -20.77 6.32 9.87
CA GLU A 22 -20.15 7.59 10.25
C GLU A 22 -19.22 8.09 9.14
N LEU A 23 -19.22 9.41 8.92
CA LEU A 23 -18.39 10.05 7.90
C LEU A 23 -16.90 9.98 8.26
N SER A 24 -16.06 10.13 7.23
CA SER A 24 -14.62 10.29 7.34
C SER A 24 -14.24 11.27 8.46
N PHE A 25 -13.24 10.89 9.27
CA PHE A 25 -12.73 11.63 10.45
C PHE A 25 -13.72 11.80 11.62
N LYS A 26 -14.85 11.10 11.61
CA LYS A 26 -15.90 11.17 12.65
C LYS A 26 -16.40 9.81 13.12
N GLU A 27 -15.65 8.75 12.84
CA GLU A 27 -16.00 7.33 13.02
C GLU A 27 -15.88 6.84 14.48
N PHE A 28 -16.24 7.69 15.45
CA PHE A 28 -16.04 7.41 16.87
C PHE A 28 -16.88 6.22 17.38
N LYS A 29 -18.15 6.10 16.97
CA LYS A 29 -18.98 4.95 17.35
C LYS A 29 -18.56 3.68 16.63
N THR A 30 -18.16 3.80 15.36
CA THR A 30 -17.60 2.68 14.60
C THR A 30 -16.33 2.17 15.28
N GLN A 31 -15.42 3.06 15.70
CA GLN A 31 -14.23 2.73 16.49
C GLN A 31 -14.60 1.96 17.78
N GLU A 32 -15.56 2.48 18.55
CA GLU A 32 -16.03 1.86 19.79
C GLU A 32 -16.57 0.43 19.56
N LYS A 33 -17.35 0.24 18.50
CA LYS A 33 -17.88 -1.08 18.11
C LYS A 33 -16.78 -2.06 17.70
N ILE A 34 -15.80 -1.60 16.93
CA ILE A 34 -14.65 -2.43 16.52
C ILE A 34 -13.85 -2.85 17.76
N ILE A 35 -13.50 -1.90 18.63
CA ILE A 35 -12.80 -2.16 19.90
C ILE A 35 -13.57 -3.17 20.75
N LYS A 36 -14.89 -2.98 20.90
CA LYS A 36 -15.73 -3.91 21.66
C LYS A 36 -15.70 -5.31 21.04
N THR A 37 -15.85 -5.40 19.71
CA THR A 37 -15.89 -6.69 19.01
C THR A 37 -14.57 -7.44 19.12
N LEU A 38 -13.43 -6.76 18.99
CA LEU A 38 -12.11 -7.34 19.17
C LEU A 38 -11.89 -7.82 20.61
N ASN A 39 -12.27 -7.03 21.61
CA ASN A 39 -12.22 -7.43 23.02
C ASN A 39 -13.07 -8.68 23.28
N ASP A 40 -14.28 -8.76 22.72
CA ASP A 40 -15.16 -9.92 22.84
C ASP A 40 -14.55 -11.19 22.20
N LEU A 41 -13.68 -11.03 21.20
CA LEU A 41 -12.88 -12.11 20.60
C LEU A 41 -11.59 -12.43 21.39
N GLY A 42 -11.27 -11.65 22.43
CA GLY A 42 -10.03 -11.78 23.19
C GLY A 42 -8.79 -11.29 22.43
N ILE A 43 -8.96 -10.31 21.55
CA ILE A 43 -7.90 -9.63 20.80
C ILE A 43 -7.78 -8.22 21.38
N ASP A 44 -6.58 -7.82 21.79
CA ASP A 44 -6.33 -6.51 22.43
C ASP A 44 -6.23 -5.39 21.37
N PRO A 45 -7.14 -4.42 21.35
CA PRO A 45 -7.15 -3.34 20.37
C PRO A 45 -6.54 -2.04 20.92
N GLU A 46 -5.86 -1.31 20.04
CA GLU A 46 -5.31 0.01 20.29
C GLU A 46 -5.90 1.03 19.31
N LYS A 47 -6.11 2.27 19.76
CA LYS A 47 -6.55 3.37 18.88
C LYS A 47 -5.38 3.86 18.05
N ILE A 48 -5.65 4.23 16.80
CA ILE A 48 -4.67 4.84 15.88
C ILE A 48 -5.37 5.89 15.02
N ALA A 49 -4.65 6.88 14.47
CA ALA A 49 -5.20 7.83 13.50
C ALA A 49 -6.54 8.47 13.96
N GLU A 50 -6.59 8.88 15.24
CA GLU A 50 -7.77 9.43 15.93
C GLU A 50 -8.95 8.45 16.09
N THR A 51 -9.58 8.03 14.98
CA THR A 51 -10.77 7.16 14.93
C THR A 51 -10.48 5.74 14.43
N GLY A 52 -9.25 5.45 13.99
CA GLY A 52 -8.82 4.10 13.60
C GLY A 52 -8.58 3.14 14.76
N VAL A 53 -8.43 1.85 14.43
CA VAL A 53 -8.07 0.78 15.39
C VAL A 53 -7.02 -0.14 14.80
N VAL A 54 -6.01 -0.49 15.58
CA VAL A 54 -5.06 -1.58 15.28
C VAL A 54 -5.13 -2.66 16.34
N ALA A 55 -4.90 -3.90 15.95
CA ALA A 55 -4.80 -5.01 16.89
C ALA A 55 -3.88 -6.09 16.33
N THR A 56 -3.26 -6.90 17.19
CA THR A 56 -2.37 -7.99 16.72
C THR A 56 -2.81 -9.33 17.30
N ILE A 57 -3.08 -10.29 16.42
CA ILE A 57 -3.22 -11.70 16.77
C ILE A 57 -1.83 -12.31 16.82
N HIS A 58 -1.34 -12.60 18.02
CA HIS A 58 -0.05 -13.24 18.22
C HIS A 58 -0.15 -14.75 18.06
N GLY A 59 0.56 -15.27 17.06
CA GLY A 59 0.78 -16.71 16.92
C GLY A 59 1.97 -17.22 17.71
N SER A 60 2.48 -18.39 17.33
CA SER A 60 3.66 -19.03 17.94
C SER A 60 4.96 -18.25 17.74
N ALA A 61 4.99 -17.33 16.76
CA ALA A 61 6.08 -16.40 16.54
C ALA A 61 5.55 -14.98 16.27
N GLN A 62 6.36 -13.97 16.63
CA GLN A 62 6.06 -12.58 16.29
C GLN A 62 6.12 -12.31 14.78
N HIS A 63 6.93 -13.09 14.06
CA HIS A 63 7.15 -12.93 12.63
C HIS A 63 7.14 -14.29 11.92
N PRO A 64 6.75 -14.35 10.63
CA PRO A 64 6.32 -13.21 9.82
C PRO A 64 5.00 -12.59 10.28
N CYS A 65 4.80 -11.31 10.02
CA CYS A 65 3.59 -10.58 10.34
C CYS A 65 2.94 -10.04 9.07
N ILE A 66 1.70 -10.43 8.84
CA ILE A 66 0.89 -9.94 7.72
C ILE A 66 -0.24 -9.08 8.25
N ALA A 67 -0.45 -7.92 7.63
CA ALA A 67 -1.53 -7.00 7.94
C ALA A 67 -2.77 -7.26 7.06
N LEU A 68 -3.94 -7.21 7.68
CA LEU A 68 -5.25 -7.21 7.03
C LEU A 68 -5.89 -5.84 7.26
N ARG A 69 -6.18 -5.11 6.19
CA ARG A 69 -6.77 -3.77 6.24
C ARG A 69 -8.26 -3.81 5.89
N ALA A 70 -9.06 -3.10 6.68
CA ALA A 70 -10.41 -2.65 6.34
C ALA A 70 -10.50 -1.13 6.57
N ASP A 71 -10.99 -0.39 5.60
CA ASP A 71 -11.54 0.97 5.78
C ASP A 71 -12.85 0.90 6.57
N ILE A 72 -13.23 1.99 7.24
CA ILE A 72 -14.34 1.99 8.19
C ILE A 72 -15.34 3.14 8.03
N ASP A 73 -15.05 4.12 7.18
CA ASP A 73 -15.88 5.30 6.99
C ASP A 73 -17.03 5.07 6.01
N ALA A 74 -17.97 6.01 6.03
CA ALA A 74 -19.17 6.04 5.20
C ALA A 74 -19.28 7.35 4.41
N LEU A 75 -20.29 7.44 3.54
CA LEU A 75 -20.48 8.54 2.61
C LEU A 75 -21.72 9.39 2.96
N GLU A 76 -21.71 10.67 2.55
CA GLU A 76 -22.87 11.56 2.57
C GLU A 76 -23.85 11.20 1.43
N VAL A 77 -24.51 10.05 1.59
CA VAL A 77 -25.50 9.51 0.67
C VAL A 77 -26.77 9.18 1.45
N SER A 78 -27.91 9.66 0.96
CA SER A 78 -29.20 9.29 1.52
C SER A 78 -29.61 7.90 1.03
N GLU A 79 -29.50 6.89 1.89
CA GLU A 79 -29.86 5.51 1.57
C GLU A 79 -31.35 5.38 1.21
N GLU A 80 -31.63 4.75 0.07
CA GLU A 80 -32.99 4.46 -0.36
C GLU A 80 -33.48 3.10 0.18
N PRO A 81 -34.70 3.04 0.75
CA PRO A 81 -35.27 1.78 1.19
C PRO A 81 -35.61 0.89 -0.02
N THR A 82 -35.05 -0.31 -0.04
CA THR A 82 -35.34 -1.36 -1.02
C THR A 82 -36.09 -2.51 -0.34
N ALA A 83 -36.26 -3.65 -1.02
CA ALA A 83 -36.78 -4.85 -0.36
C ALA A 83 -35.72 -5.58 0.47
N LEU A 84 -34.44 -5.35 0.19
CA LEU A 84 -33.29 -6.10 0.70
C LEU A 84 -32.74 -5.50 2.01
N ASN A 85 -32.74 -4.17 2.13
CA ASN A 85 -32.10 -3.45 3.23
C ASN A 85 -33.04 -2.99 4.35
N ARG A 86 -34.35 -3.25 4.26
CA ARG A 86 -35.34 -2.72 5.24
C ARG A 86 -35.01 -3.02 6.69
N ASP A 87 -34.41 -4.17 6.93
CA ASP A 87 -34.14 -4.62 8.29
C ASP A 87 -32.88 -3.99 8.87
N TYR A 88 -32.00 -3.38 8.07
CA TYR A 88 -30.68 -2.89 8.48
C TYR A 88 -30.27 -1.55 7.84
N ILE A 89 -31.21 -0.85 7.22
CA ILE A 89 -31.03 0.49 6.65
C ILE A 89 -30.41 1.45 7.67
N SER A 90 -29.63 2.40 7.19
CA SER A 90 -29.02 3.45 8.00
C SER A 90 -30.04 4.19 8.87
N GLU A 91 -29.72 4.30 10.15
CA GLU A 91 -30.43 5.08 11.16
C GLU A 91 -29.89 6.51 11.23
N ASN A 92 -28.74 6.79 10.60
CA ASN A 92 -28.13 8.11 10.50
C ASN A 92 -28.56 8.78 9.18
N ALA A 93 -29.54 9.68 9.28
CA ALA A 93 -30.12 10.35 8.12
C ALA A 93 -29.07 11.04 7.24
N GLY A 94 -29.06 10.71 5.94
CA GLY A 94 -28.16 11.29 4.95
C GLY A 94 -26.76 10.66 4.90
N ILE A 95 -26.51 9.60 5.68
CA ILE A 95 -25.22 8.90 5.72
C ILE A 95 -25.46 7.41 5.42
N MET A 96 -24.61 6.81 4.60
CA MET A 96 -24.73 5.41 4.16
C MET A 96 -23.34 4.80 3.92
N HIS A 97 -23.15 3.53 4.27
CA HIS A 97 -22.02 2.75 3.75
C HIS A 97 -22.23 2.38 2.28
N ALA A 98 -22.23 3.39 1.40
CA ALA A 98 -22.48 3.22 -0.03
C ALA A 98 -21.26 2.66 -0.80
N CYS A 99 -20.12 2.45 -0.13
CA CYS A 99 -18.92 1.84 -0.73
C CYS A 99 -18.61 0.42 -0.20
N GLY A 100 -19.36 -0.06 0.79
CA GLY A 100 -19.23 -1.43 1.32
C GLY A 100 -18.23 -1.60 2.47
N HIS A 101 -17.75 -0.51 3.08
CA HIS A 101 -16.74 -0.53 4.17
C HIS A 101 -17.25 -1.27 5.42
N ASP A 102 -18.56 -1.26 5.67
CA ASP A 102 -19.22 -2.13 6.66
C ASP A 102 -19.00 -3.63 6.38
N GLY A 103 -19.02 -4.02 5.11
CA GLY A 103 -18.67 -5.36 4.66
C GLY A 103 -17.18 -5.66 4.81
N HIS A 104 -16.30 -4.68 4.56
CA HIS A 104 -14.85 -4.84 4.75
C HIS A 104 -14.50 -5.06 6.23
N ILE A 105 -15.07 -4.25 7.13
CA ILE A 105 -14.99 -4.42 8.59
C ILE A 105 -15.42 -5.84 8.97
N ALA A 106 -16.59 -6.27 8.50
CA ALA A 106 -17.14 -7.58 8.83
C ALA A 106 -16.28 -8.75 8.31
N ILE A 107 -15.71 -8.63 7.11
CA ILE A 107 -14.78 -9.61 6.53
C ILE A 107 -13.51 -9.73 7.39
N VAL A 108 -12.89 -8.61 7.77
CA VAL A 108 -11.67 -8.61 8.58
C VAL A 108 -11.94 -9.12 10.00
N LEU A 109 -13.06 -8.75 10.62
CA LEU A 109 -13.49 -9.31 11.91
C LEU A 109 -13.81 -10.81 11.82
N GLY A 110 -14.39 -11.25 10.71
CA GLY A 110 -14.58 -12.67 10.38
C GLY A 110 -13.26 -13.43 10.36
N ALA A 111 -12.27 -12.89 9.64
CA ALA A 111 -10.92 -13.44 9.58
C ALA A 111 -10.24 -13.42 10.95
N ALA A 112 -10.38 -12.35 11.71
CA ALA A 112 -9.84 -12.21 13.05
C ALA A 112 -10.37 -13.31 13.99
N ARG A 113 -11.68 -13.58 13.96
CA ARG A 113 -12.30 -14.63 14.78
C ARG A 113 -11.69 -16.01 14.50
N ILE A 114 -11.61 -16.42 13.24
CA ILE A 114 -11.07 -17.75 12.88
C ILE A 114 -9.57 -17.87 13.15
N LEU A 115 -8.79 -16.80 12.91
CA LEU A 115 -7.34 -16.79 13.12
C LEU A 115 -7.02 -16.81 14.62
N GLN A 116 -7.82 -16.11 15.43
CA GLN A 116 -7.69 -16.11 16.89
C GLN A 116 -7.96 -17.51 17.49
N GLU A 117 -8.94 -18.25 16.95
CA GLU A 117 -9.23 -19.62 17.39
C GLU A 117 -8.05 -20.59 17.15
N VAL A 118 -7.25 -20.35 16.09
CA VAL A 118 -6.10 -21.20 15.73
C VAL A 118 -4.75 -20.55 16.02
N ARG A 119 -4.71 -19.44 16.77
CA ARG A 119 -3.51 -18.60 16.93
C ARG A 119 -2.27 -19.36 17.37
N GLU A 120 -2.42 -20.33 18.28
CA GLU A 120 -1.31 -21.16 18.79
C GLU A 120 -0.62 -21.99 17.71
N SER A 121 -1.29 -22.25 16.57
CA SER A 121 -0.72 -22.95 15.41
C SER A 121 -0.18 -22.04 14.32
N LEU A 122 -0.42 -20.73 14.41
CA LEU A 122 0.07 -19.77 13.42
C LEU A 122 1.60 -19.60 13.60
N PRO A 123 2.42 -19.82 12.56
CA PRO A 123 3.88 -19.67 12.64
C PRO A 123 4.35 -18.20 12.57
N GLY A 124 3.44 -17.25 12.82
CA GLY A 124 3.67 -15.82 12.76
C GLY A 124 2.48 -15.05 13.35
N SER A 125 2.44 -13.73 13.15
CA SER A 125 1.40 -12.86 13.70
C SER A 125 0.54 -12.24 12.60
N VAL A 126 -0.65 -11.77 12.96
CA VAL A 126 -1.56 -11.08 12.04
C VAL A 126 -1.92 -9.72 12.63
N ARG A 127 -1.60 -8.65 11.90
CA ARG A 127 -1.98 -7.28 12.25
C ARG A 127 -3.35 -7.00 11.63
N LEU A 128 -4.28 -6.48 12.41
CA LEU A 128 -5.56 -5.99 11.94
C LEU A 128 -5.48 -4.47 11.92
N ILE A 129 -5.84 -3.86 10.80
CA ILE A 129 -5.85 -2.40 10.61
C ILE A 129 -7.27 -2.02 10.19
N PHE A 130 -7.96 -1.30 11.07
CA PHE A 130 -9.26 -0.69 10.80
C PHE A 130 -9.02 0.81 10.61
N GLN A 131 -8.93 1.21 9.34
CA GLN A 131 -8.48 2.52 8.91
C GLN A 131 -9.66 3.48 8.74
N PRO A 132 -9.60 4.71 9.28
CA PRO A 132 -10.60 5.75 9.03
C PRO A 132 -10.44 6.42 7.66
N ALA A 133 -11.42 7.25 7.31
CA ALA A 133 -11.32 8.33 6.34
C ALA A 133 -10.77 7.97 4.93
N GLU A 134 -11.06 6.81 4.38
CA GLU A 134 -10.64 6.48 3.00
C GLU A 134 -11.28 7.42 1.98
N GLU A 135 -12.54 7.82 2.17
CA GLU A 135 -13.32 8.53 1.16
C GLU A 135 -13.00 10.03 1.06
N GLU A 136 -12.30 10.59 2.04
CA GLU A 136 -11.98 12.03 2.10
C GLU A 136 -10.46 12.28 2.18
N PRO A 137 -9.86 12.91 1.14
CA PRO A 137 -8.47 13.35 1.21
C PRO A 137 -8.21 14.23 2.44
N PRO A 138 -7.09 14.06 3.18
CA PRO A 138 -5.87 13.36 2.77
C PRO A 138 -5.90 11.82 2.89
N GLY A 139 -7.02 11.21 3.27
CA GLY A 139 -7.10 9.78 3.56
C GLY A 139 -6.72 9.47 5.01
N GLY A 140 -7.03 8.25 5.47
CA GLY A 140 -6.59 7.77 6.79
C GLY A 140 -5.32 6.93 6.74
N ALA A 141 -4.96 6.37 5.58
CA ALA A 141 -3.80 5.49 5.46
C ALA A 141 -2.48 6.18 5.84
N VAL A 142 -2.31 7.45 5.44
CA VAL A 142 -1.11 8.24 5.77
C VAL A 142 -0.94 8.35 7.29
N GLN A 143 -1.99 8.73 8.02
CA GLN A 143 -1.91 8.87 9.47
C GLN A 143 -1.71 7.52 10.16
N VAL A 144 -2.35 6.44 9.68
CA VAL A 144 -2.11 5.09 10.21
C VAL A 144 -0.64 4.68 10.05
N VAL A 145 -0.01 4.99 8.93
CA VAL A 145 1.42 4.73 8.71
C VAL A 145 2.28 5.57 9.64
N GLU A 146 2.01 6.87 9.76
CA GLU A 146 2.76 7.80 10.62
C GLU A 146 2.68 7.43 12.11
N ASP A 147 1.53 6.93 12.56
CA ASP A 147 1.31 6.49 13.93
C ASP A 147 1.88 5.09 14.23
N GLY A 148 2.59 4.45 13.28
CA GLY A 148 3.24 3.16 13.46
C GLY A 148 2.34 1.93 13.18
N GLY A 149 1.23 2.11 12.47
CA GLY A 149 0.30 1.01 12.12
C GLY A 149 0.93 -0.12 11.30
N LEU A 150 2.06 0.14 10.63
CA LEU A 150 2.87 -0.84 9.91
C LEU A 150 4.12 -1.32 10.66
N ASP A 151 4.35 -0.89 11.90
CA ASP A 151 5.54 -1.30 12.63
C ASP A 151 5.57 -2.82 12.85
N GLY A 152 6.63 -3.45 12.34
CA GLY A 152 6.82 -4.89 12.38
C GLY A 152 5.98 -5.69 11.38
N VAL A 153 5.27 -5.03 10.45
CA VAL A 153 4.52 -5.70 9.37
C VAL A 153 5.47 -6.07 8.22
N ASP A 154 5.44 -7.32 7.77
CA ASP A 154 6.24 -7.81 6.63
C ASP A 154 5.48 -7.70 5.29
N ALA A 155 4.16 -7.76 5.32
CA ALA A 155 3.30 -7.63 4.14
C ALA A 155 1.87 -7.20 4.50
N ILE A 156 1.11 -6.67 3.54
CA ILE A 156 -0.27 -6.20 3.74
C ILE A 156 -1.24 -6.71 2.67
N ILE A 157 -2.48 -6.96 3.06
CA ILE A 157 -3.59 -7.32 2.17
C ILE A 157 -4.80 -6.43 2.45
N GLY A 158 -5.45 -5.99 1.38
CA GLY A 158 -6.77 -5.36 1.43
C GLY A 158 -7.73 -6.00 0.42
N ILE A 159 -9.02 -5.96 0.72
CA ILE A 159 -10.10 -6.40 -0.17
C ILE A 159 -11.13 -5.29 -0.23
N HIS A 160 -11.57 -4.96 -1.45
CA HIS A 160 -12.69 -4.07 -1.70
C HIS A 160 -13.85 -4.85 -2.31
N ILE A 161 -15.04 -4.77 -1.72
CA ILE A 161 -16.29 -5.29 -2.27
C ILE A 161 -16.71 -4.38 -3.43
N PHE A 162 -16.89 -4.94 -4.61
CA PHE A 162 -17.06 -4.17 -5.83
C PHE A 162 -18.38 -4.48 -6.54
N GLY A 163 -19.30 -3.51 -6.55
CA GLY A 163 -20.66 -3.65 -7.09
C GLY A 163 -20.73 -3.74 -8.62
N TYR A 164 -19.63 -3.47 -9.32
CA TYR A 164 -19.53 -3.61 -10.78
C TYR A 164 -19.02 -4.98 -11.23
N THR A 165 -18.73 -5.88 -10.29
CA THR A 165 -18.22 -7.22 -10.58
C THR A 165 -19.15 -8.29 -10.01
N ASP A 166 -19.39 -9.33 -10.79
CA ASP A 166 -20.30 -10.43 -10.45
C ASP A 166 -19.85 -11.21 -9.21
N LEU A 167 -20.83 -11.65 -8.41
CA LEU A 167 -20.61 -12.38 -7.16
C LEU A 167 -19.58 -13.50 -7.31
N GLY A 168 -18.59 -13.49 -6.43
CA GLY A 168 -17.59 -14.56 -6.31
C GLY A 168 -16.36 -14.39 -7.21
N ARG A 169 -16.37 -13.43 -8.15
CA ARG A 169 -15.18 -13.09 -8.94
C ARG A 169 -14.17 -12.34 -8.06
N ILE A 170 -12.92 -12.78 -8.10
CA ILE A 170 -11.81 -12.25 -7.30
C ILE A 170 -10.80 -11.66 -8.28
N ALA A 171 -10.78 -10.33 -8.41
CA ALA A 171 -10.05 -9.62 -9.46
C ALA A 171 -8.90 -8.79 -8.88
N PHE A 172 -7.69 -9.02 -9.38
CA PHE A 172 -6.49 -8.28 -9.05
C PHE A 172 -5.42 -8.51 -10.12
N ARG A 173 -4.30 -7.78 -10.06
CA ARG A 173 -3.16 -8.00 -10.95
C ARG A 173 -1.86 -7.54 -10.33
N PRO A 174 -0.69 -8.07 -10.77
CA PRO A 174 0.60 -7.49 -10.43
C PRO A 174 0.75 -6.10 -11.05
N GLY A 175 1.44 -5.21 -10.32
CA GLY A 175 1.72 -3.85 -10.75
C GLY A 175 0.54 -2.90 -10.61
N ARG A 176 0.46 -1.90 -11.49
CA ARG A 176 -0.54 -0.83 -11.47
C ARG A 176 -1.95 -1.40 -11.58
N PHE A 177 -2.83 -1.05 -10.64
CA PHE A 177 -4.19 -1.59 -10.59
C PHE A 177 -5.27 -0.51 -10.43
N MET A 178 -5.05 0.50 -9.58
CA MET A 178 -5.96 1.63 -9.42
C MET A 178 -5.24 2.95 -9.69
N ALA A 179 -5.95 3.91 -10.25
CA ALA A 179 -5.39 5.17 -10.72
C ALA A 179 -5.12 6.14 -9.55
N SER A 180 -4.24 7.11 -9.80
CA SER A 180 -4.09 8.29 -8.94
C SER A 180 -5.35 9.17 -8.94
N SER A 181 -5.51 10.01 -7.92
CA SER A 181 -6.56 11.04 -7.88
C SER A 181 -5.92 12.42 -7.78
N ASN A 182 -6.09 13.26 -8.80
CA ASN A 182 -5.53 14.61 -8.82
C ASN A 182 -6.62 15.65 -9.08
N VAL A 183 -6.51 16.80 -8.43
CA VAL A 183 -7.42 17.93 -8.54
C VAL A 183 -6.65 19.15 -9.01
N PHE A 184 -7.29 19.99 -9.82
CA PHE A 184 -6.72 21.27 -10.20
C PHE A 184 -7.76 22.39 -10.12
N SER A 185 -7.34 23.54 -9.59
CA SER A 185 -8.12 24.77 -9.61
C SER A 185 -7.42 25.81 -10.49
N ILE A 186 -8.20 26.46 -11.35
CA ILE A 186 -7.71 27.54 -12.21
C ILE A 186 -8.58 28.75 -11.96
N LYS A 187 -7.96 29.85 -11.57
CA LYS A 187 -8.59 31.17 -11.56
C LYS A 187 -8.01 32.00 -12.70
N ILE A 188 -8.84 32.41 -13.65
CA ILE A 188 -8.43 33.28 -14.76
C ILE A 188 -8.88 34.70 -14.44
N THR A 189 -7.94 35.64 -14.44
CA THR A 189 -8.22 37.07 -14.26
C THR A 189 -8.07 37.80 -15.59
N GLY A 190 -9.16 38.41 -16.04
CA GLY A 190 -9.23 39.25 -17.22
C GLY A 190 -9.48 40.71 -16.84
N LYS A 191 -10.19 41.43 -17.71
CA LYS A 191 -10.62 42.81 -17.47
C LYS A 191 -12.09 42.94 -17.83
N GLY A 192 -12.94 43.12 -16.83
CA GLY A 192 -14.37 43.28 -17.02
C GLY A 192 -14.75 44.65 -17.60
N GLY A 193 -16.00 44.74 -18.06
CA GLY A 193 -16.53 45.95 -18.68
C GLY A 193 -17.89 45.74 -19.33
N HIS A 194 -18.46 46.79 -19.90
CA HIS A 194 -19.78 46.73 -20.52
C HIS A 194 -19.71 46.03 -21.89
N HIS A 195 -20.65 45.14 -22.21
CA HIS A 195 -20.65 44.39 -23.47
C HIS A 195 -20.72 45.27 -24.74
N SER A 196 -21.11 46.53 -24.61
CA SER A 196 -21.10 47.47 -25.75
C SER A 196 -19.72 47.93 -26.17
N ASN A 197 -18.71 47.76 -25.31
CA ASN A 197 -17.32 48.20 -25.54
C ASN A 197 -16.34 47.01 -25.37
N PRO A 198 -16.51 45.90 -26.12
CA PRO A 198 -15.71 44.69 -25.93
C PRO A 198 -14.21 44.91 -26.19
N GLU A 199 -13.83 45.95 -26.93
CA GLU A 199 -12.45 46.38 -27.14
C GLU A 199 -11.76 46.78 -25.84
N GLU A 200 -12.49 47.28 -24.84
CA GLU A 200 -11.94 47.69 -23.53
C GLU A 200 -11.78 46.51 -22.55
N CYS A 201 -12.42 45.37 -22.83
CA CYS A 201 -12.44 44.17 -21.99
C CYS A 201 -11.39 43.13 -22.38
N ILE A 202 -10.99 42.27 -21.46
CA ILE A 202 -10.32 40.98 -21.74
C ILE A 202 -11.20 39.92 -21.10
N ASP A 203 -11.91 39.13 -21.91
CA ASP A 203 -13.00 38.28 -21.44
C ASP A 203 -12.50 36.94 -20.87
N PRO A 204 -12.52 36.74 -19.53
CA PRO A 204 -12.05 35.49 -18.93
C PRO A 204 -13.00 34.31 -19.20
N ILE A 205 -14.28 34.54 -19.56
CA ILE A 205 -15.21 33.47 -19.96
C ILE A 205 -14.77 32.87 -21.31
N LEU A 206 -14.34 33.71 -22.25
CA LEU A 206 -13.83 33.23 -23.53
C LEU A 206 -12.51 32.46 -23.37
N ILE A 207 -11.60 32.97 -22.53
CA ILE A 207 -10.34 32.28 -22.23
C ILE A 207 -10.61 30.91 -21.60
N ALA A 208 -11.49 30.85 -20.60
CA ALA A 208 -11.90 29.59 -19.97
C ALA A 208 -12.52 28.62 -21.00
N SER A 209 -13.42 29.11 -21.86
CA SER A 209 -14.05 28.29 -22.91
C SER A 209 -13.02 27.70 -23.89
N ASP A 210 -12.02 28.49 -24.29
CA ASP A 210 -10.94 28.02 -25.16
C ASP A 210 -10.00 27.04 -24.45
N PHE A 211 -9.74 27.23 -23.15
CA PHE A 211 -9.01 26.25 -22.34
C PHE A 211 -9.73 24.91 -22.33
N ILE A 212 -11.03 24.88 -21.99
CA ILE A 212 -11.86 23.66 -21.97
C ILE A 212 -11.81 22.94 -23.32
N ARG A 213 -11.95 23.71 -24.42
CA ARG A 213 -11.92 23.19 -25.78
C ARG A 213 -10.55 22.60 -26.15
N ALA A 214 -9.47 23.24 -25.71
CA ALA A 214 -8.11 22.86 -26.10
C ALA A 214 -7.54 21.72 -25.25
N ILE A 215 -7.81 21.68 -23.94
CA ILE A 215 -7.08 20.82 -23.00
C ILE A 215 -7.26 19.33 -23.32
N ASN A 216 -8.50 18.89 -23.54
CA ASN A 216 -8.79 17.48 -23.88
C ASN A 216 -8.06 17.03 -25.16
N ALA A 217 -8.08 17.85 -26.21
CA ALA A 217 -7.41 17.52 -27.46
C ALA A 217 -5.88 17.49 -27.31
N ARG A 218 -5.32 18.41 -26.52
CA ARG A 218 -3.88 18.51 -26.26
C ARG A 218 -3.36 17.36 -25.40
N VAL A 219 -4.11 16.91 -24.39
CA VAL A 219 -3.72 15.74 -23.60
C VAL A 219 -3.83 14.48 -24.44
N LYS A 220 -4.92 14.30 -25.19
CA LYS A 220 -5.11 13.16 -26.12
C LYS A 220 -4.02 13.05 -27.19
N SER A 221 -3.39 14.15 -27.59
CA SER A 221 -2.29 14.11 -28.56
C SER A 221 -0.95 13.68 -27.95
N ARG A 222 -0.86 13.52 -26.62
CA ARG A 222 0.37 13.22 -25.87
C ARG A 222 0.26 11.90 -25.10
N ILE A 223 -0.94 11.55 -24.64
CA ILE A 223 -1.22 10.37 -23.81
C ILE A 223 -2.33 9.55 -24.48
N ASP A 224 -2.17 8.23 -24.48
CA ASP A 224 -3.21 7.30 -24.90
C ASP A 224 -4.48 7.51 -24.05
N PRO A 225 -5.67 7.74 -24.66
CA PRO A 225 -6.94 7.86 -23.93
C PRO A 225 -7.28 6.70 -23.00
N ALA A 226 -6.68 5.52 -23.17
CA ALA A 226 -6.85 4.40 -22.25
C ALA A 226 -6.11 4.57 -20.91
N ARG A 227 -5.16 5.52 -20.81
CA ARG A 227 -4.26 5.67 -19.66
C ARG A 227 -4.62 6.81 -18.70
N TYR A 228 -5.60 7.64 -19.04
CA TYR A 228 -6.02 8.75 -18.18
C TYR A 228 -7.52 9.05 -18.30
N VAL A 229 -8.05 9.69 -17.28
CA VAL A 229 -9.31 10.45 -17.36
C VAL A 229 -9.04 11.88 -16.92
N LEU A 230 -9.67 12.85 -17.58
CA LEU A 230 -9.57 14.27 -17.26
C LEU A 230 -10.95 14.92 -17.44
N GLY A 231 -11.36 15.70 -16.45
CA GLY A 231 -12.67 16.35 -16.45
C GLY A 231 -12.66 17.70 -15.75
N ILE A 232 -13.58 18.57 -16.16
CA ILE A 232 -13.83 19.86 -15.50
C ILE A 232 -15.21 19.76 -14.84
N GLY A 233 -15.22 19.76 -13.52
CA GLY A 233 -16.43 19.54 -12.71
C GLY A 233 -17.17 20.84 -12.39
N ARG A 234 -16.46 21.98 -12.33
CA ARG A 234 -17.07 23.28 -12.03
C ARG A 234 -16.47 24.38 -12.90
N ILE A 235 -17.34 25.27 -13.36
CA ILE A 235 -16.98 26.58 -13.89
C ILE A 235 -17.90 27.63 -13.25
N SER A 236 -17.34 28.74 -12.79
CA SER A 236 -18.10 29.84 -12.18
C SER A 236 -17.51 31.17 -12.61
N GLY A 237 -18.36 32.09 -13.08
CA GLY A 237 -17.91 33.40 -13.54
C GLY A 237 -19.07 34.26 -14.04
N GLY A 238 -19.01 35.56 -13.72
CA GLY A 238 -20.07 36.51 -14.07
C GLY A 238 -21.29 36.49 -13.14
N ALA A 239 -21.96 37.65 -13.07
CA ALA A 239 -23.16 37.86 -12.27
C ALA A 239 -24.28 38.61 -13.01
N GLN A 240 -23.95 39.31 -14.11
CA GLN A 240 -24.89 40.14 -14.88
C GLN A 240 -24.75 39.82 -16.37
N PHE A 241 -25.88 39.84 -17.10
CA PHE A 241 -25.94 39.42 -18.51
C PHE A 241 -25.29 40.39 -19.51
N ASN A 242 -25.08 41.65 -19.13
CA ASN A 242 -24.59 42.73 -19.99
C ASN A 242 -23.16 43.21 -19.64
N ARG A 243 -22.43 42.44 -18.85
CA ARG A 243 -21.10 42.78 -18.36
C ARG A 243 -20.14 41.58 -18.51
N THR A 244 -18.97 41.83 -19.08
CA THR A 244 -17.84 40.92 -19.05
C THR A 244 -17.30 40.87 -17.62
N PRO A 245 -17.17 39.70 -16.97
CA PRO A 245 -16.61 39.61 -15.62
C PRO A 245 -15.10 39.88 -15.61
N ASP A 246 -14.59 40.15 -14.40
CA ASP A 246 -13.15 40.31 -14.17
C ASP A 246 -12.44 38.96 -13.99
N GLU A 247 -13.18 37.93 -13.57
CA GLU A 247 -12.60 36.61 -13.25
C GLU A 247 -13.55 35.45 -13.59
N VAL A 248 -12.96 34.28 -13.81
CA VAL A 248 -13.64 32.97 -13.91
C VAL A 248 -12.82 31.92 -13.16
N ASP A 249 -13.50 31.14 -12.33
CA ASP A 249 -12.94 30.00 -11.61
C ASP A 249 -13.35 28.69 -12.29
N MET A 250 -12.39 27.76 -12.40
CA MET A 250 -12.60 26.39 -12.84
C MET A 250 -12.04 25.41 -11.80
N LEU A 251 -12.75 24.30 -11.61
CA LEU A 251 -12.27 23.17 -10.83
C LEU A 251 -12.40 21.92 -11.70
N GLY A 252 -11.31 21.16 -11.79
CA GLY A 252 -11.28 19.89 -12.51
C GLY A 252 -10.47 18.85 -11.77
N SER A 253 -10.47 17.65 -12.33
CA SER A 253 -9.71 16.52 -11.82
C SER A 253 -9.18 15.68 -12.98
N PHE A 254 -8.13 14.92 -12.69
CA PHE A 254 -7.62 13.92 -13.60
C PHE A 254 -7.04 12.73 -12.84
N ARG A 255 -7.01 11.58 -13.50
CA ARG A 255 -6.49 10.33 -12.95
C ARG A 255 -5.59 9.68 -13.98
N THR A 256 -4.51 9.07 -13.51
CA THR A 256 -3.48 8.44 -14.34
C THR A 256 -3.04 7.13 -13.67
N PHE A 257 -2.40 6.24 -14.43
CA PHE A 257 -1.78 5.03 -13.89
C PHE A 257 -0.26 5.18 -13.66
N ASP A 258 0.31 6.36 -13.89
CA ASP A 258 1.71 6.66 -13.57
C ASP A 258 2.02 8.15 -13.49
N ASP A 259 3.12 8.46 -12.80
CA ASP A 259 3.59 9.82 -12.56
C ASP A 259 4.01 10.54 -13.84
N GLN A 260 4.51 9.81 -14.84
CA GLN A 260 4.91 10.41 -16.12
C GLN A 260 3.70 10.99 -16.87
N ASP A 261 2.57 10.28 -16.86
CA ASP A 261 1.32 10.75 -17.41
C ASP A 261 0.75 11.92 -16.58
N THR A 262 0.85 11.85 -15.23
CA THR A 262 0.49 12.97 -14.32
C THR A 262 1.23 14.25 -14.69
N GLU A 263 2.57 14.20 -14.71
CA GLU A 263 3.42 15.34 -15.07
C GLU A 263 3.12 15.86 -16.49
N THR A 264 2.79 14.95 -17.41
CA THR A 264 2.44 15.31 -18.78
C THR A 264 1.13 16.08 -18.85
N ILE A 265 0.11 15.70 -18.07
CA ILE A 265 -1.16 16.43 -17.97
C ILE A 265 -0.91 17.81 -17.36
N GLU A 266 -0.21 17.91 -16.23
CA GLU A 266 0.07 19.17 -15.55
C GLU A 266 0.82 20.16 -16.42
N ARG A 267 1.88 19.70 -17.07
CA ARG A 267 2.62 20.50 -18.06
C ARG A 267 1.73 20.94 -19.20
N THR A 268 0.82 20.08 -19.65
CA THR A 268 -0.13 20.42 -20.74
C THR A 268 -1.15 21.46 -20.29
N ILE A 269 -1.65 21.39 -19.06
CA ILE A 269 -2.52 22.42 -18.46
C ILE A 269 -1.79 23.77 -18.47
N LYS A 270 -0.59 23.81 -17.88
CA LYS A 270 0.23 25.02 -17.78
C LYS A 270 0.54 25.64 -19.14
N GLN A 271 1.04 24.84 -20.08
CA GLN A 271 1.35 25.31 -21.45
C GLN A 271 0.10 25.79 -22.21
N THR A 272 -1.08 25.27 -21.87
CA THR A 272 -2.33 25.71 -22.49
C THR A 272 -2.78 27.05 -21.93
N LEU A 273 -2.70 27.23 -20.61
CA LEU A 273 -3.00 28.51 -19.98
C LEU A 273 -2.03 29.60 -20.45
N GLU A 274 -0.72 29.34 -20.45
CA GLU A 274 0.31 30.29 -20.92
C GLU A 274 0.04 30.76 -22.35
N ALA A 275 -0.20 29.82 -23.28
CA ALA A 275 -0.50 30.16 -24.67
C ALA A 275 -1.79 30.98 -24.83
N LEU A 276 -2.80 30.73 -23.99
CA LEU A 276 -4.05 31.49 -24.00
C LEU A 276 -3.87 32.88 -23.40
N MET A 277 -3.06 33.04 -22.35
CA MET A 277 -2.73 34.37 -21.82
C MET A 277 -2.07 35.24 -22.88
N ASP A 278 -1.12 34.68 -23.64
CA ASP A 278 -0.46 35.39 -24.73
C ASP A 278 -1.42 35.71 -25.88
N THR A 279 -2.34 34.80 -26.21
CA THR A 279 -3.34 34.97 -27.29
C THR A 279 -4.33 36.11 -26.98
N TYR A 280 -4.74 36.24 -25.72
CA TYR A 280 -5.76 37.21 -25.29
C TYR A 280 -5.19 38.50 -24.71
N ARG A 281 -3.85 38.63 -24.63
CA ARG A 281 -3.19 39.86 -24.18
C ARG A 281 -3.50 41.02 -25.12
N LYS A 282 -3.74 42.20 -24.54
CA LYS A 282 -4.00 43.44 -25.28
C LYS A 282 -2.96 44.50 -24.94
N ASP A 283 -2.46 45.18 -25.97
CA ASP A 283 -1.57 46.32 -25.80
C ASP A 283 -2.24 47.43 -24.97
N GLY A 284 -1.51 47.99 -24.01
CA GLY A 284 -2.00 49.07 -23.16
C GLY A 284 -2.84 48.62 -21.95
N VAL A 285 -3.09 47.33 -21.77
CA VAL A 285 -3.65 46.76 -20.52
C VAL A 285 -2.53 45.98 -19.84
N ALA A 286 -1.81 46.64 -18.91
CA ALA A 286 -0.70 46.03 -18.20
C ALA A 286 -1.18 44.85 -17.34
N ASP A 287 -0.34 43.81 -17.27
CA ASP A 287 -0.48 42.67 -16.36
C ASP A 287 -1.76 41.83 -16.48
N LEU A 288 -2.45 41.85 -17.65
CA LEU A 288 -3.62 41.02 -17.92
C LEU A 288 -3.65 40.47 -19.37
N PRO A 289 -4.26 39.29 -19.59
CA PRO A 289 -4.84 38.39 -18.59
C PRO A 289 -3.77 37.63 -17.79
N THR A 290 -4.15 37.14 -16.61
CA THR A 290 -3.34 36.26 -15.76
C THR A 290 -4.13 35.05 -15.31
N TYR A 291 -3.44 34.06 -14.74
CA TYR A 291 -4.08 32.93 -14.10
C TYR A 291 -3.35 32.54 -12.81
N ASP A 292 -4.11 32.02 -11.85
CA ASP A 292 -3.60 31.23 -10.74
C ASP A 292 -3.96 29.77 -11.00
N LEU A 293 -2.98 28.87 -10.86
CA LEU A 293 -3.15 27.43 -11.02
C LEU A 293 -2.71 26.75 -9.72
N ASP A 294 -3.64 26.02 -9.11
CA ASP A 294 -3.38 25.12 -8.00
C ASP A 294 -3.51 23.67 -8.49
N LEU A 295 -2.53 22.84 -8.15
CA LEU A 295 -2.45 21.43 -8.50
C LEU A 295 -2.31 20.65 -7.20
N THR A 296 -3.29 19.81 -6.90
CA THR A 296 -3.31 19.01 -5.67
C THR A 296 -3.30 17.53 -6.03
N HIS A 297 -2.30 16.82 -5.52
CA HIS A 297 -2.23 15.36 -5.58
C HIS A 297 -2.99 14.79 -4.40
N GLY A 298 -4.02 13.98 -4.68
CA GLY A 298 -4.72 13.16 -3.70
C GLY A 298 -3.98 11.83 -3.53
N TYR A 299 -4.65 10.73 -3.86
CA TYR A 299 -4.08 9.39 -3.69
C TYR A 299 -3.12 9.05 -4.84
N PRO A 300 -1.98 8.37 -4.54
CA PRO A 300 -1.06 7.88 -5.55
C PRO A 300 -1.66 6.71 -6.32
N VAL A 301 -0.94 6.25 -7.35
CA VAL A 301 -1.32 5.05 -8.10
C VAL A 301 -1.20 3.83 -7.18
N LEU A 302 -2.25 3.01 -7.12
CA LEU A 302 -2.17 1.74 -6.40
C LEU A 302 -1.40 0.73 -7.24
N VAL A 303 -0.21 0.36 -6.76
CA VAL A 303 0.68 -0.61 -7.39
C VAL A 303 0.81 -1.83 -6.48
N ASN A 304 0.16 -2.92 -6.87
CA ASN A 304 0.31 -4.21 -6.22
C ASN A 304 1.74 -4.75 -6.40
N ASP A 305 2.38 -5.23 -5.33
CA ASP A 305 3.70 -5.84 -5.42
C ASP A 305 3.62 -7.10 -6.28
N GLU A 306 4.46 -7.16 -7.32
CA GLU A 306 4.28 -8.20 -8.32
C GLU A 306 4.56 -9.61 -7.77
N ALA A 307 5.56 -9.78 -6.90
CA ALA A 307 5.92 -11.08 -6.32
C ALA A 307 4.83 -11.59 -5.39
N PHE A 308 4.41 -10.70 -4.50
CA PHE A 308 3.39 -10.97 -3.51
C PHE A 308 2.08 -11.33 -4.21
N THR A 309 1.73 -10.57 -5.24
CA THR A 309 0.50 -10.77 -6.02
C THR A 309 0.51 -12.08 -6.79
N ASP A 310 1.63 -12.44 -7.42
CA ASP A 310 1.78 -13.72 -8.11
C ASP A 310 1.57 -14.90 -7.13
N ALA A 311 2.15 -14.81 -5.93
CA ALA A 311 2.02 -15.81 -4.88
C ALA A 311 0.58 -15.91 -4.33
N VAL A 312 -0.08 -14.77 -4.07
CA VAL A 312 -1.51 -14.72 -3.71
C VAL A 312 -2.37 -15.38 -4.79
N GLY A 313 -2.12 -15.08 -6.06
CA GLY A 313 -2.79 -15.71 -7.19
C GLY A 313 -2.64 -17.22 -7.20
N ALA A 314 -1.43 -17.72 -7.00
CA ALA A 314 -1.16 -19.15 -6.93
C ALA A 314 -1.84 -19.83 -5.73
N ALA A 315 -1.91 -19.15 -4.57
CA ALA A 315 -2.58 -19.65 -3.38
C ALA A 315 -4.11 -19.72 -3.57
N LEU A 316 -4.73 -18.65 -4.05
CA LEU A 316 -6.19 -18.56 -4.20
C LEU A 316 -6.72 -19.49 -5.29
N LYS A 317 -6.01 -19.65 -6.43
CA LYS A 317 -6.41 -20.54 -7.54
C LYS A 317 -6.55 -22.01 -7.12
N LYS A 318 -5.96 -22.43 -5.99
CA LYS A 318 -6.14 -23.79 -5.43
C LYS A 318 -7.56 -24.03 -4.91
N LYS A 319 -8.26 -22.97 -4.48
CA LYS A 319 -9.55 -23.05 -3.78
C LYS A 319 -10.68 -22.32 -4.52
N PHE A 320 -10.37 -21.21 -5.19
CA PHE A 320 -11.35 -20.35 -5.83
C PHE A 320 -11.17 -20.39 -7.35
N PRO A 321 -12.15 -20.92 -8.11
CA PRO A 321 -12.04 -21.03 -9.57
C PRO A 321 -12.18 -19.68 -10.29
N GLU A 322 -12.85 -18.71 -9.67
CA GLU A 322 -13.17 -17.39 -10.26
C GLU A 322 -12.07 -16.32 -10.00
N VAL A 323 -10.82 -16.77 -9.76
CA VAL A 323 -9.68 -15.88 -9.55
C VAL A 323 -9.17 -15.35 -10.90
N ASP A 324 -9.18 -14.04 -11.04
CA ASP A 324 -8.65 -13.29 -12.17
C ASP A 324 -7.43 -12.48 -11.72
N CYS A 325 -6.24 -12.94 -12.10
CA CYS A 325 -4.96 -12.27 -11.79
C CYS A 325 -4.50 -11.31 -12.90
N GLU A 326 -5.32 -11.11 -13.95
CA GLU A 326 -5.03 -10.23 -15.08
C GLU A 326 -6.14 -9.19 -15.22
N ALA A 327 -6.75 -8.80 -14.10
CA ALA A 327 -7.85 -7.85 -14.08
C ALA A 327 -7.42 -6.52 -14.70
N GLU A 328 -8.29 -5.94 -15.52
CA GLU A 328 -8.05 -4.63 -16.11
C GLU A 328 -7.92 -3.56 -15.01
N PRO A 329 -6.91 -2.66 -15.09
CA PRO A 329 -6.81 -1.54 -14.17
C PRO A 329 -8.05 -0.65 -14.22
N ILE A 330 -8.45 -0.12 -13.06
CA ILE A 330 -9.63 0.74 -12.94
C ILE A 330 -9.24 2.17 -12.59
N PHE A 331 -10.00 3.14 -13.07
CA PHE A 331 -9.81 4.55 -12.73
C PHE A 331 -10.33 4.92 -11.32
N GLY A 332 -10.75 3.95 -10.52
CA GLY A 332 -10.89 4.15 -9.07
C GLY A 332 -9.56 4.60 -8.46
N ALA A 333 -9.61 5.29 -7.33
CA ALA A 333 -8.44 5.66 -6.54
C ALA A 333 -8.69 5.16 -5.13
N GLU A 334 -7.63 4.83 -4.41
CA GLU A 334 -7.70 4.15 -3.12
C GLU A 334 -6.46 4.51 -2.30
N ASP A 335 -6.67 4.95 -1.06
CA ASP A 335 -5.56 5.39 -0.20
C ASP A 335 -4.72 4.22 0.35
N PHE A 336 -5.18 2.97 0.20
CA PHE A 336 -4.37 1.77 0.43
C PHE A 336 -3.04 1.77 -0.32
N ALA A 337 -2.94 2.53 -1.42
CA ALA A 337 -1.70 2.76 -2.15
C ALA A 337 -0.56 3.26 -1.24
N PHE A 338 -0.85 4.06 -0.21
CA PHE A 338 0.16 4.52 0.76
C PHE A 338 0.79 3.38 1.57
N TYR A 339 0.07 2.29 1.84
CA TYR A 339 0.68 1.13 2.50
C TYR A 339 1.61 0.37 1.55
N LEU A 340 1.23 0.25 0.28
CA LEU A 340 2.00 -0.47 -0.74
C LEU A 340 3.33 0.22 -1.07
N GLU A 341 3.45 1.52 -0.82
CA GLU A 341 4.74 2.23 -0.85
C GLU A 341 5.70 1.78 0.27
N LYS A 342 5.18 1.27 1.38
CA LYS A 342 5.97 0.93 2.59
C LYS A 342 6.28 -0.55 2.70
N VAL A 343 5.31 -1.41 2.43
CA VAL A 343 5.43 -2.87 2.54
C VAL A 343 4.80 -3.56 1.32
N PRO A 344 5.35 -4.70 0.87
CA PRO A 344 4.76 -5.43 -0.23
C PRO A 344 3.36 -5.95 0.13
N GLY A 345 2.50 -6.02 -0.87
CA GLY A 345 1.11 -6.40 -0.65
C GLY A 345 0.29 -6.44 -1.92
N THR A 346 -0.98 -6.79 -1.76
CA THR A 346 -1.96 -6.86 -2.85
C THR A 346 -3.30 -6.32 -2.38
N TYR A 347 -3.94 -5.55 -3.25
CA TYR A 347 -5.32 -5.12 -3.15
C TYR A 347 -6.19 -5.90 -4.12
N ILE A 348 -7.32 -6.41 -3.63
CA ILE A 348 -8.22 -7.32 -4.36
C ILE A 348 -9.61 -6.70 -4.49
N LEU A 349 -10.18 -6.71 -5.69
CA LEU A 349 -11.59 -6.44 -5.90
C LEU A 349 -12.39 -7.74 -5.81
N LEU A 350 -13.37 -7.79 -4.91
CA LEU A 350 -14.25 -8.92 -4.67
C LEU A 350 -15.66 -8.61 -5.16
N GLY A 351 -16.12 -9.31 -6.19
CA GLY A 351 -17.42 -9.09 -6.79
C GLY A 351 -18.58 -9.46 -5.88
N THR A 352 -19.62 -8.61 -5.89
CA THR A 352 -20.85 -8.81 -5.11
C THR A 352 -22.13 -8.68 -5.95
N ARG A 353 -22.03 -8.22 -7.19
CA ARG A 353 -23.19 -8.00 -8.08
C ARG A 353 -23.95 -9.31 -8.29
N ASN A 354 -25.25 -9.30 -8.03
CA ASN A 354 -26.12 -10.45 -8.18
C ASN A 354 -27.42 -10.08 -8.91
N VAL A 355 -27.47 -10.45 -10.19
CA VAL A 355 -28.63 -10.18 -11.06
C VAL A 355 -29.89 -10.92 -10.60
N GLU A 356 -29.75 -12.14 -10.06
CA GLU A 356 -30.88 -12.95 -9.61
C GLU A 356 -31.55 -12.37 -8.36
N LYS A 357 -30.75 -11.81 -7.45
CA LYS A 357 -31.24 -11.13 -6.23
C LYS A 357 -31.60 -9.65 -6.47
N GLY A 358 -31.36 -9.11 -7.67
CA GLY A 358 -31.61 -7.71 -8.00
C GLY A 358 -30.60 -6.73 -7.43
N ILE A 359 -29.41 -7.20 -7.03
CA ILE A 359 -28.30 -6.42 -6.49
C ILE A 359 -27.43 -5.99 -7.68
N LEU A 360 -27.74 -4.81 -8.22
CA LEU A 360 -27.21 -4.32 -9.52
C LEU A 360 -26.49 -2.98 -9.43
N GLU A 361 -26.65 -2.29 -8.32
CA GLU A 361 -26.16 -0.93 -8.12
C GLU A 361 -24.67 -0.96 -7.77
N GLY A 362 -23.92 -0.05 -8.36
CA GLY A 362 -22.50 0.12 -8.05
C GLY A 362 -22.27 0.92 -6.77
N ASN A 363 -21.02 0.90 -6.30
CA ASN A 363 -20.57 1.69 -5.17
C ASN A 363 -20.96 3.18 -5.39
N HIS A 364 -21.26 3.89 -4.29
CA HIS A 364 -21.70 5.29 -4.20
C HIS A 364 -23.15 5.56 -4.67
N SER A 365 -23.90 4.55 -5.12
CA SER A 365 -25.34 4.66 -5.38
C SER A 365 -26.14 4.75 -4.08
N SER A 366 -27.22 5.54 -4.05
CA SER A 366 -28.20 5.56 -2.93
C SER A 366 -28.88 4.21 -2.71
N ARG A 367 -28.77 3.30 -3.68
CA ARG A 367 -29.35 1.96 -3.68
C ARG A 367 -28.28 0.86 -3.67
N PHE A 368 -27.02 1.21 -3.44
CA PHE A 368 -25.94 0.23 -3.30
C PHE A 368 -26.27 -0.76 -2.19
N ASP A 369 -26.10 -2.04 -2.48
CA ASP A 369 -26.17 -3.10 -1.48
C ASP A 369 -25.27 -4.24 -1.96
N ILE A 370 -24.97 -5.17 -1.06
CA ILE A 370 -24.08 -6.29 -1.33
C ILE A 370 -24.85 -7.59 -1.23
N ASP A 371 -24.50 -8.57 -2.05
CA ASP A 371 -24.86 -9.95 -1.75
C ASP A 371 -24.03 -10.41 -0.55
N GLU A 372 -24.64 -10.50 0.62
CA GLU A 372 -23.99 -10.85 1.88
C GLU A 372 -23.31 -12.23 1.89
N ASP A 373 -23.59 -13.11 0.90
CA ASP A 373 -22.81 -14.33 0.66
C ASP A 373 -21.33 -14.03 0.36
N VAL A 374 -21.01 -12.82 -0.13
CA VAL A 374 -19.65 -12.35 -0.39
C VAL A 374 -18.81 -12.26 0.89
N LEU A 375 -19.44 -12.04 2.05
CA LEU A 375 -18.73 -11.77 3.32
C LEU A 375 -17.96 -13.00 3.82
N ILE A 376 -18.55 -14.19 3.69
CA ILE A 376 -17.84 -15.43 4.04
C ILE A 376 -16.74 -15.74 3.01
N THR A 377 -16.98 -15.45 1.72
CA THR A 377 -15.95 -15.59 0.68
C THR A 377 -14.74 -14.69 0.96
N GLY A 378 -14.96 -13.41 1.29
CA GLY A 378 -13.89 -12.48 1.67
C GLY A 378 -13.11 -12.97 2.88
N THR A 379 -13.81 -13.46 3.91
CA THR A 379 -13.19 -14.04 5.12
C THR A 379 -12.29 -15.23 4.77
N GLU A 380 -12.75 -16.13 3.91
CA GLU A 380 -11.99 -17.30 3.48
C GLU A 380 -10.79 -16.94 2.58
N ILE A 381 -10.90 -15.90 1.77
CA ILE A 381 -9.78 -15.36 0.97
C ILE A 381 -8.67 -14.88 1.91
N LEU A 382 -9.00 -14.02 2.88
CA LEU A 382 -8.02 -13.52 3.85
C LEU A 382 -7.38 -14.65 4.64
N GLN A 383 -8.16 -15.61 5.12
CA GLN A 383 -7.63 -16.80 5.81
C GLN A 383 -6.65 -17.58 4.94
N THR A 384 -7.02 -17.83 3.67
CA THR A 384 -6.20 -18.61 2.74
C THR A 384 -4.85 -17.94 2.51
N ILE A 385 -4.84 -16.62 2.29
CA ILE A 385 -3.61 -15.86 2.08
C ILE A 385 -2.75 -15.85 3.34
N VAL A 386 -3.35 -15.56 4.51
CA VAL A 386 -2.63 -15.54 5.79
C VAL A 386 -1.96 -16.87 6.06
N LEU A 387 -2.68 -17.99 5.93
CA LEU A 387 -2.13 -19.31 6.22
C LEU A 387 -1.02 -19.72 5.24
N ASP A 388 -1.17 -19.42 3.94
CA ASP A 388 -0.16 -19.72 2.92
C ASP A 388 1.10 -18.85 3.10
N PHE A 389 0.94 -17.54 3.33
CA PHE A 389 2.04 -16.62 3.61
C PHE A 389 2.80 -16.97 4.89
N LEU A 390 2.10 -17.19 6.01
CA LEU A 390 2.76 -17.52 7.27
C LEU A 390 3.47 -18.89 7.18
N GLY A 391 2.94 -19.83 6.39
CA GLY A 391 3.55 -21.14 6.17
C GLY A 391 4.80 -21.15 5.27
N GLY A 392 4.99 -20.12 4.44
CA GLY A 392 6.09 -20.05 3.47
C GLY A 392 6.33 -18.63 2.93
N PRO A 393 6.79 -17.68 3.77
CA PRO A 393 6.87 -16.26 3.39
C PRO A 393 7.85 -16.00 2.24
N ASP A 394 8.89 -16.83 2.08
CA ASP A 394 9.90 -16.66 1.02
C ASP A 394 9.31 -16.69 -0.39
N ALA A 395 8.20 -17.40 -0.60
CA ALA A 395 7.53 -17.48 -1.90
C ALA A 395 6.89 -16.15 -2.33
N TYR A 396 6.66 -15.23 -1.40
CA TYR A 396 5.99 -13.95 -1.61
C TYR A 396 6.96 -12.80 -1.90
N PHE A 397 8.27 -13.05 -1.92
CA PHE A 397 9.29 -12.04 -2.18
C PHE A 397 10.13 -12.41 -3.41
N ARG A 398 10.25 -11.50 -4.39
CA ARG A 398 10.91 -11.75 -5.70
C ARG A 398 12.43 -11.88 -5.69
N MET A 399 13.05 -11.81 -4.52
CA MET A 399 14.51 -11.79 -4.43
C MET A 399 15.10 -13.16 -4.75
N LYS A 400 15.95 -13.21 -5.78
CA LYS A 400 16.86 -14.35 -5.96
C LYS A 400 18.04 -14.17 -5.01
N ILE A 401 18.28 -15.21 -4.22
CA ILE A 401 19.45 -15.29 -3.35
C ILE A 401 20.46 -16.20 -4.03
N GLU A 402 21.58 -15.60 -4.45
CA GLU A 402 22.65 -16.31 -5.13
C GLU A 402 23.81 -16.55 -4.17
N THR A 403 24.37 -17.75 -4.20
CA THR A 403 25.63 -18.07 -3.53
C THR A 403 26.79 -17.64 -4.42
N PHE A 404 27.70 -16.84 -3.91
CA PHE A 404 29.04 -16.71 -4.49
C PHE A 404 29.67 -18.13 -4.41
N PRO A 405 30.13 -18.84 -5.47
CA PRO A 405 30.28 -18.52 -6.89
C PRO A 405 29.50 -19.46 -7.86
N GLY A 406 28.97 -18.93 -8.97
CA GLY A 406 28.38 -19.72 -10.06
C GLY A 406 27.86 -18.88 -11.24
N SER A 407 28.77 -18.47 -12.13
CA SER A 407 28.52 -17.84 -13.45
C SER A 407 27.70 -16.53 -13.49
N TRP A 408 28.33 -15.41 -13.10
CA TRP A 408 27.95 -14.10 -13.66
C TRP A 408 28.65 -13.93 -15.01
N THR A 409 27.92 -14.09 -16.11
CA THR A 409 28.44 -13.93 -17.49
C THR A 409 28.25 -12.51 -18.06
N GLY A 410 28.05 -11.49 -17.22
CA GLY A 410 27.74 -10.13 -17.68
C GLY A 410 28.46 -9.02 -16.94
N ALA A 411 29.54 -8.49 -17.52
CA ALA A 411 30.09 -7.12 -17.42
C ALA A 411 30.34 -6.41 -16.06
N ILE A 412 29.96 -6.94 -14.90
CA ILE A 412 30.22 -6.35 -13.58
C ILE A 412 31.13 -7.29 -12.80
N ASP A 413 32.24 -6.78 -12.25
CA ASP A 413 33.01 -7.51 -11.24
C ASP A 413 32.15 -7.58 -9.97
N ALA A 414 31.54 -8.73 -9.72
CA ALA A 414 30.63 -8.94 -8.60
C ALA A 414 31.27 -8.59 -7.24
N THR A 415 32.59 -8.70 -7.11
CA THR A 415 33.32 -8.27 -5.90
C THR A 415 33.29 -6.75 -5.75
N ALA A 416 33.48 -6.01 -6.85
CA ALA A 416 33.43 -4.56 -6.85
C ALA A 416 32.02 -4.03 -6.54
N ALA A 417 30.97 -4.63 -7.11
CA ALA A 417 29.58 -4.23 -6.85
C ALA A 417 29.14 -4.53 -5.41
N VAL A 418 29.51 -5.70 -4.87
CA VAL A 418 29.29 -6.02 -3.44
C VAL A 418 30.00 -5.02 -2.54
N LYS A 419 31.27 -4.73 -2.84
CA LYS A 419 32.06 -3.76 -2.07
C LYS A 419 31.43 -2.38 -2.15
N GLU A 420 30.99 -1.94 -3.32
CA GLU A 420 30.31 -0.65 -3.50
C GLU A 420 29.03 -0.55 -2.67
N LEU A 421 28.17 -1.58 -2.68
CA LEU A 421 26.97 -1.63 -1.86
C LEU A 421 27.29 -1.52 -0.37
N VAL A 422 28.19 -2.36 0.13
CA VAL A 422 28.52 -2.40 1.56
C VAL A 422 29.12 -1.07 2.00
N LEU A 423 30.02 -0.50 1.19
CA LEU A 423 30.60 0.83 1.46
C LEU A 423 29.56 1.95 1.38
N GLY A 424 28.59 1.85 0.48
CA GLY A 424 27.46 2.78 0.39
C GLY A 424 26.65 2.80 1.68
N VAL A 425 26.24 1.63 2.15
CA VAL A 425 25.49 1.48 3.40
C VAL A 425 26.31 1.94 4.60
N LEU A 426 27.61 1.63 4.68
CA LEU A 426 28.46 2.13 5.77
C LEU A 426 28.51 3.67 5.81
N ARG A 427 28.66 4.34 4.65
CA ARG A 427 28.65 5.81 4.57
C ARG A 427 27.33 6.41 5.02
N GLU A 428 26.20 5.82 4.63
CA GLU A 428 24.86 6.26 5.05
C GLU A 428 24.69 6.23 6.57
N GLU A 429 25.23 5.19 7.22
CA GLU A 429 25.17 4.99 8.67
C GLU A 429 26.28 5.77 9.43
N GLY A 430 27.08 6.59 8.74
CA GLY A 430 28.14 7.40 9.33
C GLY A 430 29.42 6.62 9.68
N PHE A 431 29.62 5.44 9.11
CA PHE A 431 30.85 4.65 9.27
C PHE A 431 31.81 4.81 8.09
N GLU A 432 33.10 4.89 8.39
CA GLU A 432 34.16 4.86 7.38
C GLU A 432 34.66 3.43 7.14
N TYR A 433 35.14 3.17 5.92
CA TYR A 433 35.82 1.91 5.61
C TYR A 433 37.08 1.76 6.45
N ASP A 434 37.19 0.64 7.16
CA ASP A 434 38.34 0.31 7.98
C ASP A 434 39.07 -0.90 7.36
N PRO A 435 40.23 -0.70 6.71
CA PRO A 435 40.98 -1.80 6.09
C PRO A 435 41.33 -2.93 7.07
N ALA A 436 41.39 -2.66 8.38
CA ALA A 436 41.65 -3.68 9.38
C ALA A 436 40.40 -4.52 9.73
N LYS A 437 39.19 -4.02 9.47
CA LYS A 437 37.91 -4.70 9.80
C LYS A 437 37.15 -5.18 8.56
N ASP A 438 37.41 -4.57 7.41
CA ASP A 438 36.67 -4.77 6.15
C ASP A 438 37.49 -5.43 5.04
N PHE A 439 38.67 -5.96 5.38
CA PHE A 439 39.56 -6.70 4.47
C PHE A 439 38.90 -7.89 3.78
N ASP A 440 37.83 -8.43 4.36
CA ASP A 440 37.08 -9.56 3.82
C ASP A 440 36.28 -9.20 2.55
N LEU A 441 36.02 -7.92 2.33
CA LEU A 441 35.38 -7.40 1.11
C LEU A 441 36.36 -7.25 -0.06
N ASP A 442 37.67 -7.27 0.21
CA ASP A 442 38.71 -7.17 -0.82
C ASP A 442 38.94 -8.51 -1.53
N ASP A 443 38.57 -9.62 -0.88
CA ASP A 443 38.79 -10.98 -1.39
C ASP A 443 37.76 -11.96 -0.79
N ILE A 444 36.50 -11.81 -1.22
CA ILE A 444 35.36 -12.59 -0.69
C ILE A 444 35.56 -14.09 -0.91
N GLU A 445 36.12 -14.48 -2.07
CA GLU A 445 36.36 -15.88 -2.39
C GLU A 445 37.32 -16.53 -1.39
N LYS A 446 38.46 -15.88 -1.11
CA LYS A 446 39.44 -16.37 -0.14
C LYS A 446 38.89 -16.45 1.28
N TYR A 447 38.20 -15.41 1.74
CA TYR A 447 37.81 -15.30 3.15
C TYR A 447 36.53 -16.04 3.50
N TYR A 448 35.65 -16.28 2.53
CA TYR A 448 34.40 -17.01 2.74
C TYR A 448 34.44 -18.36 2.04
N LEU A 449 34.49 -18.38 0.71
CA LEU A 449 34.19 -19.58 -0.08
C LEU A 449 35.25 -20.68 0.04
N GLN A 450 36.52 -20.30 0.04
CA GLN A 450 37.64 -21.23 0.19
C GLN A 450 37.85 -21.66 1.65
N ASN A 451 37.10 -21.09 2.59
CA ASN A 451 37.27 -21.33 4.03
C ASN A 451 35.97 -21.81 4.71
N ARG A 452 35.18 -22.65 4.02
CA ARG A 452 33.91 -23.24 4.52
C ARG A 452 32.85 -22.20 4.94
N GLY A 453 32.98 -20.95 4.49
CA GLY A 453 31.98 -19.91 4.63
C GLY A 453 31.12 -19.78 3.38
N ILE A 454 30.16 -18.85 3.42
CA ILE A 454 29.34 -18.50 2.26
C ILE A 454 29.10 -17.00 2.21
N PHE A 455 28.88 -16.48 1.01
CA PHE A 455 28.47 -15.10 0.79
C PHE A 455 27.25 -15.10 -0.13
N TYR A 456 26.16 -14.50 0.33
CA TYR A 456 24.92 -14.35 -0.38
C TYR A 456 24.76 -12.92 -0.89
N THR A 457 24.23 -12.81 -2.10
CA THR A 457 23.77 -11.56 -2.68
C THR A 457 22.28 -11.65 -2.99
N GLY A 458 21.54 -10.62 -2.59
CA GLY A 458 20.17 -10.43 -3.02
C GLY A 458 20.19 -9.71 -4.35
N VAL A 459 19.66 -10.35 -5.39
CA VAL A 459 19.64 -9.79 -6.75
C VAL A 459 18.21 -9.53 -7.16
N LEU A 460 17.96 -8.30 -7.62
CA LEU A 460 16.69 -7.86 -8.20
C LEU A 460 16.97 -7.10 -9.49
N ASP A 461 16.31 -7.48 -10.58
CA ASP A 461 16.47 -6.88 -11.92
C ASP A 461 17.93 -6.78 -12.43
N GLY A 462 18.78 -7.71 -11.99
CA GLY A 462 20.20 -7.74 -12.35
C GLY A 462 21.10 -6.85 -11.48
N GLU A 463 20.55 -6.14 -10.49
CA GLU A 463 21.31 -5.36 -9.52
C GLU A 463 21.43 -6.07 -8.16
N ILE A 464 22.57 -5.89 -7.50
CA ILE A 464 22.73 -6.33 -6.11
C ILE A 464 22.03 -5.32 -5.21
N ILE A 465 20.99 -5.78 -4.51
CA ILE A 465 20.18 -4.94 -3.59
C ILE A 465 20.52 -5.19 -2.12
N GLY A 466 21.20 -6.30 -1.82
CA GLY A 466 21.68 -6.59 -0.48
C GLY A 466 22.67 -7.74 -0.41
N THR A 467 23.24 -7.93 0.77
CA THR A 467 24.28 -8.93 1.04
C THR A 467 24.03 -9.63 2.38
N SER A 468 24.55 -10.85 2.54
CA SER A 468 24.78 -11.50 3.84
C SER A 468 25.92 -12.51 3.71
N ALA A 469 26.60 -12.81 4.82
CA ALA A 469 27.74 -13.71 4.78
C ALA A 469 27.84 -14.57 6.05
N VAL A 470 28.39 -15.76 5.90
CA VAL A 470 28.75 -16.66 7.00
C VAL A 470 30.25 -16.92 6.93
N ARG A 471 30.99 -16.42 7.92
CA ARG A 471 32.44 -16.60 8.04
C ARG A 471 32.77 -17.71 9.03
N ARG A 472 33.64 -18.64 8.66
CA ARG A 472 34.18 -19.62 9.60
C ARG A 472 35.07 -18.95 10.64
N ILE A 473 34.91 -19.32 11.92
CA ILE A 473 35.84 -18.96 13.00
C ILE A 473 36.73 -20.16 13.31
N ASP A 474 36.13 -21.33 13.53
CA ASP A 474 36.82 -22.61 13.74
C ASP A 474 35.96 -23.78 13.20
N ASP A 475 36.25 -25.02 13.57
CA ASP A 475 35.52 -26.19 13.06
C ASP A 475 34.08 -26.32 13.56
N GLU A 476 33.76 -25.66 14.67
CA GLU A 476 32.46 -25.74 15.35
C GLU A 476 31.69 -24.42 15.30
N LYS A 477 32.40 -23.30 15.10
CA LYS A 477 31.88 -21.94 15.22
C LYS A 477 31.99 -21.12 13.94
N CYS A 478 30.92 -20.39 13.61
CA CYS A 478 30.90 -19.40 12.54
C CYS A 478 30.28 -18.07 12.98
N GLU A 479 30.49 -17.03 12.17
CA GLU A 479 29.94 -15.69 12.35
C GLU A 479 29.05 -15.31 11.16
N ILE A 480 27.80 -14.93 11.42
CA ILE A 480 26.96 -14.26 10.42
C ILE A 480 27.28 -12.78 10.45
N LYS A 481 27.61 -12.22 9.29
CA LYS A 481 27.94 -10.80 9.11
C LYS A 481 27.52 -10.28 7.75
N ARG A 482 27.79 -9.00 7.50
CA ARG A 482 27.54 -8.32 6.22
C ARG A 482 26.08 -8.34 5.79
N ILE A 483 25.15 -8.27 6.74
CA ILE A 483 23.72 -8.16 6.43
C ILE A 483 23.42 -6.70 6.11
N TYR A 484 23.47 -6.35 4.83
CA TYR A 484 23.24 -4.99 4.36
C TYR A 484 22.23 -4.97 3.22
N VAL A 485 21.36 -3.96 3.22
CA VAL A 485 20.36 -3.74 2.17
C VAL A 485 20.40 -2.27 1.78
N ARG A 486 20.41 -2.00 0.47
CA ARG A 486 20.34 -0.64 -0.08
C ARG A 486 19.11 0.10 0.46
N ASN A 487 19.25 1.40 0.71
CA ASN A 487 18.22 2.21 1.37
C ASN A 487 16.83 2.07 0.71
N ASP A 488 16.77 2.15 -0.62
CA ASP A 488 15.52 2.07 -1.43
C ASP A 488 14.77 0.73 -1.30
N PHE A 489 15.42 -0.27 -0.70
CA PHE A 489 14.92 -1.63 -0.49
C PHE A 489 14.77 -2.00 0.99
N ARG A 490 15.09 -1.10 1.93
CA ARG A 490 14.86 -1.35 3.36
C ARG A 490 13.36 -1.34 3.67
N GLY A 491 12.95 -2.08 4.72
CA GLY A 491 11.53 -2.23 5.10
C GLY A 491 10.74 -3.25 4.26
N LYS A 492 11.24 -3.66 3.10
CA LYS A 492 10.56 -4.57 2.15
C LYS A 492 10.86 -6.08 2.37
N GLY A 493 11.32 -6.46 3.57
CA GLY A 493 11.61 -7.87 3.92
C GLY A 493 12.95 -8.46 3.41
N PHE A 494 13.68 -7.78 2.50
CA PHE A 494 14.91 -8.33 1.90
C PHE A 494 16.04 -8.65 2.89
N GLY A 495 16.25 -7.79 3.90
CA GLY A 495 17.30 -8.03 4.91
C GLY A 495 17.04 -9.28 5.73
N ARG A 496 15.77 -9.59 5.99
CA ARG A 496 15.35 -10.80 6.67
C ARG A 496 15.57 -12.03 5.80
N ALA A 497 15.17 -11.98 4.53
CA ALA A 497 15.41 -13.09 3.60
C ALA A 497 16.92 -13.39 3.48
N LEU A 498 17.77 -12.37 3.35
CA LEU A 498 19.23 -12.54 3.35
C LEU A 498 19.77 -13.17 4.65
N PHE A 499 19.25 -12.77 5.80
CA PHE A 499 19.62 -13.35 7.08
C PHE A 499 19.17 -14.82 7.20
N THR A 500 17.94 -15.15 6.80
CA THR A 500 17.39 -16.51 6.85
C THR A 500 18.29 -17.49 6.08
N TRP A 501 18.76 -17.10 4.90
CA TRP A 501 19.65 -17.94 4.09
C TRP A 501 21.04 -18.12 4.73
N ALA A 502 21.63 -17.04 5.26
CA ALA A 502 22.87 -17.14 6.01
C ALA A 502 22.73 -18.04 7.26
N LEU A 503 21.63 -17.90 7.99
CA LEU A 503 21.37 -18.72 9.17
C LEU A 503 21.19 -20.19 8.82
N LYS A 504 20.41 -20.50 7.78
CA LYS A 504 20.22 -21.88 7.32
C LYS A 504 21.56 -22.55 6.98
N PHE A 505 22.41 -21.87 6.20
CA PHE A 505 23.75 -22.38 5.91
C PHE A 505 24.57 -22.60 7.18
N ALA A 506 24.53 -21.65 8.12
CA ALA A 506 25.27 -21.73 9.37
C ALA A 506 24.81 -22.94 10.22
N GLU A 507 23.50 -23.16 10.35
CA GLU A 507 22.92 -24.26 11.13
C GLU A 507 23.19 -25.65 10.54
N GLU A 508 23.29 -25.74 9.21
CA GLU A 508 23.63 -27.00 8.54
C GLU A 508 25.11 -27.39 8.75
N ASN A 509 26.00 -26.40 8.92
CA ASN A 509 27.46 -26.60 8.86
C ASN A 509 28.21 -26.41 10.18
N TYR A 510 27.61 -25.74 11.18
CA TYR A 510 28.28 -25.33 12.42
C TYR A 510 27.40 -25.62 13.65
N SER A 511 28.03 -25.92 14.79
CA SER A 511 27.32 -26.19 16.05
C SER A 511 27.06 -24.92 16.88
N THR A 512 27.81 -23.85 16.58
CA THR A 512 27.71 -22.52 17.22
C THR A 512 27.72 -21.42 16.17
N VAL A 513 26.79 -20.48 16.27
CA VAL A 513 26.72 -19.29 15.40
C VAL A 513 26.79 -18.04 16.26
N ILE A 514 27.66 -17.11 15.88
CA ILE A 514 27.72 -15.78 16.49
C ILE A 514 27.39 -14.69 15.49
N LEU A 515 27.02 -13.53 16.01
CA LEU A 515 26.89 -12.30 15.24
C LEU A 515 26.99 -11.10 16.18
N LYS A 516 27.14 -9.91 15.61
CA LYS A 516 27.15 -8.66 16.36
C LYS A 516 26.40 -7.57 15.61
N THR A 517 25.83 -6.63 16.34
CA THR A 517 25.17 -5.45 15.78
C THR A 517 25.26 -4.28 16.74
N ASP A 518 25.08 -3.09 16.21
CA ASP A 518 25.05 -1.86 17.00
C ASP A 518 23.76 -1.82 17.85
N VAL A 519 23.85 -1.33 19.08
CA VAL A 519 22.71 -1.24 20.03
C VAL A 519 21.53 -0.43 19.46
N ARG A 520 21.78 0.45 18.50
CA ARG A 520 20.77 1.27 17.82
C ARG A 520 19.97 0.49 16.77
N MET A 521 20.45 -0.67 16.33
CA MET A 521 19.78 -1.47 15.29
C MET A 521 18.69 -2.37 15.87
N GLY A 522 17.64 -1.76 16.42
CA GLY A 522 16.52 -2.46 17.09
C GLY A 522 15.91 -3.58 16.24
N ASN A 523 15.73 -3.35 14.94
CA ASN A 523 15.20 -4.36 14.01
C ASN A 523 16.12 -5.60 13.88
N ALA A 524 17.44 -5.40 13.83
CA ALA A 524 18.40 -6.50 13.76
C ALA A 524 18.48 -7.26 15.09
N ILE A 525 18.55 -6.55 16.21
CA ILE A 525 18.54 -7.13 17.58
C ILE A 525 17.32 -8.04 17.75
N ASN A 526 16.14 -7.56 17.35
CA ASN A 526 14.90 -8.34 17.43
C ASN A 526 14.95 -9.56 16.51
N MET A 527 15.44 -9.41 15.27
CA MET A 527 15.62 -10.51 14.33
C MET A 527 16.53 -11.62 14.89
N TYR A 528 17.63 -11.27 15.55
CA TYR A 528 18.55 -12.27 16.13
C TYR A 528 17.93 -13.02 17.31
N ARG A 529 17.31 -12.30 18.25
CA ARG A 529 16.62 -12.92 19.39
C ARG A 529 15.53 -13.89 18.94
N ARG A 530 14.75 -13.51 17.92
CA ARG A 530 13.70 -14.35 17.31
C ARG A 530 14.23 -15.63 16.69
N ASN A 531 15.48 -15.62 16.24
CA ASN A 531 16.13 -16.79 15.66
C ASN A 531 16.98 -17.56 16.68
N GLY A 532 16.69 -17.42 17.98
CA GLY A 532 17.28 -18.23 19.05
C GLY A 532 18.68 -17.78 19.47
N PHE A 533 19.10 -16.57 19.12
CA PHE A 533 20.36 -16.00 19.61
C PHE A 533 20.17 -15.36 20.98
N SER A 534 21.10 -15.63 21.88
CA SER A 534 21.19 -15.00 23.21
C SER A 534 22.28 -13.93 23.22
N VAL A 535 22.05 -12.82 23.93
CA VAL A 535 23.09 -11.81 24.14
C VAL A 535 24.15 -12.37 25.09
N VAL A 536 25.40 -12.39 24.66
CA VAL A 536 26.53 -12.89 25.46
C VAL A 536 27.43 -11.77 25.99
N LYS A 537 27.44 -10.61 25.31
CA LYS A 537 28.23 -9.44 25.72
C LYS A 537 27.63 -8.16 25.11
N GLU A 538 27.79 -7.04 25.80
CA GLU A 538 27.55 -5.69 25.28
C GLU A 538 28.76 -4.83 25.67
N GLU A 539 29.39 -4.17 24.71
CA GLU A 539 30.57 -3.32 24.90
C GLU A 539 30.65 -2.29 23.78
N ASP A 540 31.00 -1.05 24.11
CA ASP A 540 31.20 0.06 23.16
C ASP A 540 30.06 0.21 22.12
N GLU A 541 28.81 0.23 22.60
CA GLU A 541 27.59 0.34 21.76
C GLU A 541 27.37 -0.84 20.78
N VAL A 542 28.06 -1.96 21.00
CA VAL A 542 27.89 -3.20 20.20
C VAL A 542 27.36 -4.33 21.08
N MET A 543 26.29 -4.97 20.62
CA MET A 543 25.77 -6.22 21.20
C MET A 543 26.31 -7.43 20.46
N TYR A 544 26.72 -8.45 21.22
CA TYR A 544 27.21 -9.73 20.75
C TYR A 544 26.20 -10.83 21.06
N PHE A 545 25.93 -11.65 20.05
CA PHE A 545 24.91 -12.69 20.08
C PHE A 545 25.52 -14.05 19.81
N GLU A 546 25.00 -15.08 20.47
CA GLU A 546 25.40 -16.48 20.25
C GLU A 546 24.19 -17.41 20.23
N LYS A 547 24.23 -18.40 19.34
CA LYS A 547 23.31 -19.53 19.26
C LYS A 547 24.11 -20.84 19.29
N THR A 548 23.90 -21.66 20.31
CA THR A 548 24.64 -22.92 20.54
C THR A 548 23.71 -24.14 20.47
N GLY A 549 24.30 -25.35 20.41
CA GLY A 549 23.55 -26.61 20.50
C GLY A 549 22.89 -27.05 19.20
N LEU A 550 23.38 -26.52 18.07
CA LEU A 550 22.93 -26.88 16.73
C LEU A 550 23.49 -28.26 16.37
N ARG A 551 22.64 -29.13 15.81
CA ARG A 551 23.09 -30.41 15.25
C ARG A 551 23.65 -30.16 13.85
N ALA A 552 24.92 -29.77 13.77
CA ALA A 552 25.63 -29.70 12.49
C ALA A 552 25.57 -31.07 11.81
N ARG A 553 25.14 -31.11 10.55
CA ARG A 553 25.25 -32.31 9.71
C ARG A 553 26.65 -32.28 9.10
N LEU A 554 27.65 -32.69 9.89
CA LEU A 554 29.02 -32.85 9.37
C LEU A 554 29.06 -33.89 8.25
#